data_AF-G3B5N9-F1
#
_entry.id   AF-G3B5N9-F1
#
_cell.length_a   1.000
_cell.length_b   1.000
_cell.length_c   1.000
_cell.angle_alpha   90.00
_cell.angle_beta   90.00
_cell.angle_gamma   90.00
#
_symmetry.space_group_name_H-M   'P 1'
#
loop_
_entity.id
_entity.type
_entity.pdbx_description
1 polymer ?
#
loop_
_entity_poly.entity_id
_entity_poly.type
_entity_poly.pdbx_seq_one_letter_code
_entity_poly.pdbx_strand_id
1 'polypeptide(L)'
;MPDSLAKHIEVISINDSKEEDQEPVVPHERQVVDDVIAIWREDPSTESASISKLHGIVKQRHPNWSVSEKRIKTLLKKFGLSNNANQQFNYAGEISSASDPNLQLPEKVKVIMTTKRGKGLYAKSNIAKGTLIWEEKPFFFIPPLANLKLIKSGKACTYCGKLLTSARSSSGVSMLRGLDCTGCPELWCSMSCKKMNGTLHASLKHLSKGRKSALNPEAFLDLEEYCIKEQWNALFAITLMFADIVEDKSGEKLKYVKSMARVSQATRYKALESSAGSFDSLTGGALFVKEQQENLWKEGFSKFSKVFPKATSDGTVDYNEYLTLLGSYNINNLDSCVFRIQSHLNHTCNPNVDVETSPNSRYEGIKVFAAKDIKAGEELSTTYVNPNHTVLQRQRELRANWGFTCSCNKCKEDLKAQHRRQSSTASGGSEKKADIRKMLNETREELDGESIELEIPNDHSGERRKSVRFDEKVTVSS
;
A
#
# COMPACT_ATOMS: atom_id res chain seq x y z
N MET A 1 61.78 41.26 -10.99
CA MET A 1 60.93 42.32 -10.41
C MET A 1 59.69 42.49 -11.26
N PRO A 2 58.48 42.18 -10.76
CA PRO A 2 58.12 41.27 -9.66
C PRO A 2 57.21 40.12 -10.17
N ASP A 3 57.25 38.89 -9.70
CA ASP A 3 57.58 38.35 -8.38
C ASP A 3 56.62 38.78 -7.27
N SER A 4 55.30 38.79 -7.55
CA SER A 4 54.30 39.17 -6.52
C SER A 4 52.98 38.39 -6.50
N LEU A 5 52.90 37.16 -7.03
CA LEU A 5 51.67 36.35 -6.90
C LEU A 5 51.90 34.86 -6.57
N ALA A 6 53.09 34.51 -6.10
CA ALA A 6 53.42 33.15 -5.64
C ALA A 6 53.45 33.02 -4.11
N LYS A 7 52.83 33.96 -3.37
CA LYS A 7 52.64 33.87 -1.92
C LYS A 7 51.14 33.97 -1.62
N HIS A 8 50.64 32.94 -0.92
CA HIS A 8 49.24 32.73 -0.49
C HIS A 8 48.36 31.81 -1.35
N ILE A 9 48.87 30.64 -1.72
CA ILE A 9 47.99 29.46 -1.79
C ILE A 9 48.62 28.39 -0.92
N GLU A 10 48.22 28.39 0.35
CA GLU A 10 48.37 27.23 1.21
C GLU A 10 47.25 26.28 0.81
N VAL A 11 47.59 25.21 0.09
CA VAL A 11 46.64 24.13 -0.16
C VAL A 11 46.47 23.39 1.16
N ILE A 12 45.50 23.84 1.95
CA ILE A 12 45.03 23.09 3.11
C ILE A 12 44.36 21.84 2.55
N SER A 13 44.97 20.68 2.78
CA SER A 13 44.30 19.40 2.52
C SER A 13 43.12 19.30 3.46
N ILE A 14 41.91 19.58 2.96
CA ILE A 14 40.64 19.26 3.64
C ILE A 14 40.37 17.76 3.48
N ASN A 15 41.34 16.93 3.83
CA ASN A 15 41.12 15.53 4.13
C ASN A 15 41.28 15.39 5.64
N ASP A 16 40.31 15.95 6.37
CA ASP A 16 39.97 15.46 7.72
C ASP A 16 39.28 14.09 7.60
N SER A 17 39.92 13.14 6.91
CA SER A 17 39.72 11.73 7.21
C SER A 17 40.70 11.40 8.32
N LYS A 18 40.42 11.92 9.53
CA LYS A 18 40.91 11.23 10.71
C LYS A 18 40.33 9.83 10.62
N GLU A 19 41.19 8.81 10.71
CA GLU A 19 40.70 7.49 11.09
C GLU A 19 39.94 7.71 12.40
N GLU A 20 38.61 7.59 12.35
CA GLU A 20 37.80 7.67 13.57
C GLU A 20 38.35 6.59 14.51
N ASP A 21 38.86 7.03 15.66
CA ASP A 21 39.18 6.14 16.76
C ASP A 21 38.02 5.16 16.91
N GLN A 22 38.29 3.86 16.72
CA GLN A 22 37.28 2.81 16.83
C GLN A 22 36.92 2.55 18.30
N GLU A 23 36.60 3.62 19.03
CA GLU A 23 36.04 3.48 20.36
C GLU A 23 34.71 2.73 20.26
N PRO A 24 34.45 1.76 21.14
CA PRO A 24 33.20 1.02 21.15
C PRO A 24 32.00 1.96 21.33
N VAL A 25 31.22 2.18 20.27
CA VAL A 25 29.99 2.98 20.33
C VAL A 25 28.86 2.11 20.83
N VAL A 26 28.13 2.54 21.86
CA VAL A 26 26.87 1.90 22.25
C VAL A 26 25.76 2.51 21.39
N PRO A 27 25.28 1.83 20.33
CA PRO A 27 24.28 2.42 19.43
C PRO A 27 22.97 2.67 20.18
N HIS A 28 22.24 3.70 19.76
CA HIS A 28 20.89 3.94 20.26
C HIS A 28 19.95 2.79 19.85
N GLU A 29 18.88 2.55 20.63
CA GLU A 29 17.92 1.45 20.35
C GLU A 29 17.37 1.48 18.92
N ARG A 30 17.10 2.69 18.40
CA ARG A 30 16.61 2.91 17.03
C ARG A 30 17.61 2.46 15.97
N GLN A 31 18.90 2.82 16.13
CA GLN A 31 19.94 2.47 15.16
C GLN A 31 20.06 0.95 15.01
N VAL A 32 20.00 0.21 16.13
CA VAL A 32 20.05 -1.26 16.10
C VAL A 32 18.84 -1.86 15.38
N VAL A 33 17.65 -1.32 15.61
CA VAL A 33 16.41 -1.81 14.98
C VAL A 33 16.38 -1.47 13.49
N ASP A 34 16.72 -0.23 13.13
CA ASP A 34 16.75 0.23 11.75
C ASP A 34 17.78 -0.54 10.92
N ASP A 35 18.93 -0.90 11.50
CA ASP A 35 19.92 -1.74 10.83
C ASP A 35 19.44 -3.19 10.64
N VAL A 36 18.80 -3.79 11.64
CA VAL A 36 18.15 -5.11 11.46
C VAL A 36 17.10 -5.07 10.36
N ILE A 37 16.31 -4.00 10.31
CA ILE A 37 15.32 -3.79 9.25
C ILE A 37 16.03 -3.63 7.89
N ALA A 38 17.15 -2.90 7.82
CA ALA A 38 17.99 -2.77 6.63
C ALA A 38 18.45 -4.13 6.12
N ILE A 39 18.99 -4.97 7.00
CA ILE A 39 19.42 -6.35 6.71
C ILE A 39 18.27 -7.17 6.10
N TRP A 40 17.06 -7.05 6.64
CA TRP A 40 15.89 -7.76 6.10
C TRP A 40 15.42 -7.20 4.75
N ARG A 41 15.68 -5.92 4.44
CA ARG A 41 15.41 -5.34 3.10
C ARG A 41 16.34 -5.96 2.07
N GLU A 42 17.61 -6.05 2.42
CA GLU A 42 18.68 -6.49 1.53
C GLU A 42 18.64 -8.01 1.32
N ASP A 43 18.43 -8.77 2.39
CA ASP A 43 18.25 -10.22 2.35
C ASP A 43 17.03 -10.65 3.20
N PRO A 44 15.85 -10.75 2.58
CA PRO A 44 14.63 -11.23 3.25
C PRO A 44 14.75 -12.61 3.92
N SER A 45 15.70 -13.45 3.50
CA SER A 45 15.87 -14.78 4.11
C SER A 45 16.35 -14.69 5.57
N THR A 46 17.02 -13.59 5.93
CA THR A 46 17.57 -13.34 7.27
C THR A 46 16.51 -12.99 8.32
N GLU A 47 15.27 -12.71 7.91
CA GLU A 47 14.13 -12.53 8.84
C GLU A 47 13.86 -13.81 9.66
N SER A 48 14.22 -14.96 9.10
CA SER A 48 14.12 -16.27 9.75
C SER A 48 15.42 -16.71 10.45
N ALA A 49 16.46 -15.86 10.46
CA ALA A 49 17.74 -16.20 11.05
C ALA A 49 17.68 -16.28 12.58
N SER A 50 18.56 -17.09 13.18
CA SER A 50 18.75 -17.07 14.63
C SER A 50 19.29 -15.71 15.07
N ILE A 51 19.02 -15.33 16.34
CA ILE A 51 19.53 -14.09 16.92
C ILE A 51 21.06 -14.00 16.80
N SER A 52 21.77 -15.12 16.98
CA SER A 52 23.23 -15.17 16.86
C SER A 52 23.70 -14.89 15.43
N LYS A 53 23.02 -15.44 14.41
CA LYS A 53 23.35 -15.12 13.01
C LYS A 53 23.06 -13.66 12.69
N LEU A 54 21.94 -13.12 13.16
CA LEU A 54 21.56 -11.73 12.94
C LEU A 54 22.55 -10.77 13.63
N HIS A 55 22.95 -11.08 14.86
CA HIS A 55 23.98 -10.35 15.60
C HIS A 55 25.32 -10.34 14.86
N GLY A 56 25.73 -11.49 14.29
CA GLY A 56 26.92 -11.57 13.46
C GLY A 56 26.88 -10.64 12.26
N ILE A 57 25.73 -10.55 11.56
CA ILE A 57 25.56 -9.63 10.43
C ILE A 57 25.63 -8.16 10.89
N VAL A 58 24.97 -7.81 12.00
CA VAL A 58 25.02 -6.45 12.57
C VAL A 58 26.46 -6.07 12.93
N LYS A 59 27.22 -6.97 13.56
CA LYS A 59 28.64 -6.73 13.90
C LYS A 59 29.55 -6.66 12.67
N GLN A 60 29.19 -7.33 11.58
CA GLN A 60 29.91 -7.21 10.31
C GLN A 60 29.67 -5.85 9.64
N ARG A 61 28.43 -5.34 9.69
CA ARG A 61 28.10 -4.00 9.16
C ARG A 61 28.64 -2.87 10.03
N HIS A 62 28.63 -3.05 11.34
CA HIS A 62 29.05 -2.06 12.33
C HIS A 62 30.07 -2.65 13.33
N PRO A 63 31.36 -2.76 12.95
CA PRO A 63 32.38 -3.39 13.80
C PRO A 63 32.55 -2.72 15.16
N ASN A 64 32.47 -1.39 15.20
CA ASN A 64 32.61 -0.56 16.40
C ASN A 64 31.37 -0.56 17.32
N TRP A 65 30.24 -1.15 16.92
CA TRP A 65 29.05 -1.19 17.77
C TRP A 65 29.18 -2.19 18.92
N SER A 66 28.98 -1.69 20.14
CA SER A 66 28.80 -2.50 21.36
C SER A 66 27.33 -2.88 21.51
N VAL A 67 26.96 -3.99 20.87
CA VAL A 67 25.62 -4.58 20.90
C VAL A 67 25.72 -6.08 21.15
N SER A 68 24.89 -6.62 22.05
CA SER A 68 24.86 -8.05 22.38
C SER A 68 23.66 -8.76 21.74
N GLU A 69 23.73 -10.08 21.57
CA GLU A 69 22.61 -10.91 21.13
C GLU A 69 21.36 -10.70 22.00
N LYS A 70 21.53 -10.64 23.33
CA LYS A 70 20.45 -10.38 24.28
C LYS A 70 19.81 -9.02 24.05
N ARG A 71 20.61 -7.99 23.75
CA ARG A 71 20.11 -6.65 23.43
C ARG A 71 19.29 -6.68 22.14
N ILE A 72 19.80 -7.29 21.08
CA ILE A 72 19.05 -7.45 19.82
C ILE A 72 17.73 -8.18 20.07
N LYS A 73 17.75 -9.35 20.71
CA LYS A 73 16.53 -10.11 21.05
C LYS A 73 15.53 -9.29 21.84
N THR A 74 16.00 -8.52 22.83
CA THR A 74 15.14 -7.69 23.68
C THR A 74 14.52 -6.54 22.89
N LEU A 75 15.30 -5.88 22.03
CA LEU A 75 14.79 -4.82 21.14
C LEU A 75 13.79 -5.39 20.14
N LEU A 76 14.10 -6.51 19.48
CA LEU A 76 13.15 -7.14 18.57
C LEU A 76 11.85 -7.55 19.27
N LYS A 77 11.91 -8.03 20.51
CA LYS A 77 10.70 -8.32 21.30
C LYS A 77 9.95 -7.04 21.70
N LYS A 78 10.67 -6.04 22.21
CA LYS A 78 10.13 -4.73 22.63
C LYS A 78 9.39 -4.05 21.48
N PHE A 79 9.90 -4.23 20.26
CA PHE A 79 9.37 -3.63 19.05
C PHE A 79 8.51 -4.58 18.21
N GLY A 80 8.09 -5.75 18.70
CA GLY A 80 7.18 -6.64 17.94
C GLY A 80 7.79 -7.27 16.67
N LEU A 81 9.11 -7.17 16.49
CA LEU A 81 9.88 -7.75 15.38
C LEU A 81 10.27 -9.22 15.64
N SER A 82 9.89 -9.77 16.79
CA SER A 82 10.14 -11.18 17.14
C SER A 82 9.06 -12.10 16.56
N ASN A 83 9.47 -13.26 16.03
CA ASN A 83 8.58 -14.29 15.49
C ASN A 83 7.71 -15.04 16.53
N ASN A 84 7.50 -14.49 17.73
CA ASN A 84 6.66 -15.11 18.73
C ASN A 84 5.18 -14.87 18.42
N ALA A 85 4.49 -15.93 17.98
CA ALA A 85 3.06 -15.94 17.64
C ALA A 85 2.15 -15.41 18.77
N ASN A 86 2.55 -15.56 20.04
CA ASN A 86 1.75 -15.13 21.21
C ASN A 86 1.77 -13.61 21.48
N GLN A 87 2.54 -12.81 20.73
CA GLN A 87 2.60 -11.35 20.90
C GLN A 87 2.04 -10.55 19.71
N GLN A 88 1.56 -11.23 18.66
CA GLN A 88 1.16 -10.57 17.42
C GLN A 88 -0.34 -10.26 17.44
N PHE A 89 -0.70 -8.99 17.63
CA PHE A 89 -2.09 -8.52 17.63
C PHE A 89 -2.75 -8.77 16.27
N ASN A 90 -3.90 -9.42 16.29
CA ASN A 90 -4.79 -9.61 15.14
C ASN A 90 -6.14 -8.96 15.47
N TYR A 91 -6.82 -8.44 14.46
CA TYR A 91 -8.10 -7.75 14.62
C TYR A 91 -9.20 -8.28 13.71
N ALA A 92 -9.01 -9.44 13.08
CA ALA A 92 -10.03 -10.06 12.24
C ALA A 92 -11.36 -10.25 12.98
N GLY A 93 -11.31 -10.56 14.28
CA GLY A 93 -12.50 -10.67 15.13
C GLY A 93 -13.17 -9.34 15.47
N GLU A 94 -12.49 -8.20 15.27
CA GLU A 94 -13.07 -6.86 15.41
C GLU A 94 -13.68 -6.35 14.09
N ILE A 95 -13.53 -7.10 12.99
CA ILE A 95 -14.15 -6.75 11.71
C ILE A 95 -15.62 -7.15 11.75
N SER A 96 -16.50 -6.16 11.61
CA SER A 96 -17.93 -6.37 11.44
C SER A 96 -18.31 -6.32 9.96
N SER A 97 -19.34 -7.07 9.56
CA SER A 97 -19.90 -6.97 8.22
C SER A 97 -21.36 -7.43 8.24
N ALA A 98 -22.18 -6.90 7.34
CA ALA A 98 -23.60 -7.28 7.25
C ALA A 98 -23.95 -7.79 5.85
N SER A 99 -25.10 -8.47 5.73
CA SER A 99 -25.64 -8.86 4.44
C SER A 99 -26.20 -7.66 3.70
N ASP A 100 -25.92 -7.55 2.41
CA ASP A 100 -26.56 -6.60 1.51
C ASP A 100 -27.67 -7.32 0.72
N PRO A 101 -28.96 -7.12 1.05
CA PRO A 101 -30.06 -7.79 0.35
C PRO A 101 -30.23 -7.32 -1.10
N ASN A 102 -29.66 -6.17 -1.46
CA ASN A 102 -29.74 -5.60 -2.81
C ASN A 102 -28.52 -5.97 -3.66
N LEU A 103 -27.65 -6.85 -3.18
CA LEU A 103 -26.47 -7.30 -3.90
C LEU A 103 -26.87 -8.21 -5.06
N GLN A 104 -26.71 -7.71 -6.28
CA GLN A 104 -26.88 -8.51 -7.49
C GLN A 104 -25.58 -9.27 -7.75
N LEU A 105 -25.63 -10.59 -7.67
CA LEU A 105 -24.48 -11.47 -7.86
C LEU A 105 -24.46 -12.06 -9.27
N PRO A 106 -23.26 -12.33 -9.83
CA PRO A 106 -23.12 -13.08 -11.07
C PRO A 106 -23.81 -14.45 -10.99
N GLU A 107 -24.29 -14.96 -12.12
CA GLU A 107 -25.10 -16.18 -12.20
C GLU A 107 -24.46 -17.35 -11.46
N LYS A 108 -23.15 -17.57 -11.64
CA LYS A 108 -22.38 -18.69 -11.09
C LYS A 108 -21.83 -18.45 -9.68
N VAL A 109 -22.15 -17.33 -9.05
CA VAL A 109 -21.55 -16.91 -7.76
C VAL A 109 -22.62 -16.72 -6.70
N LYS A 110 -22.34 -17.14 -5.46
CA LYS A 110 -23.13 -16.84 -4.26
C LYS A 110 -22.24 -16.32 -3.14
N VAL A 111 -22.81 -15.52 -2.24
CA VAL A 111 -22.15 -15.15 -0.97
C VAL A 111 -22.53 -16.16 0.10
N ILE A 112 -21.56 -16.61 0.88
CA ILE A 112 -21.76 -17.43 2.08
C ILE A 112 -21.08 -16.77 3.26
N MET A 113 -21.78 -16.70 4.40
CA MET A 113 -21.19 -16.29 5.68
C MET A 113 -20.56 -17.49 6.36
N THR A 114 -19.28 -17.37 6.73
CA THR A 114 -18.54 -18.39 7.47
C THR A 114 -18.15 -17.87 8.84
N THR A 115 -18.06 -18.77 9.81
CA THR A 115 -17.66 -18.43 11.18
C THR A 115 -16.19 -17.98 11.28
N LYS A 116 -15.33 -18.47 10.39
CA LYS A 116 -13.87 -18.21 10.45
C LYS A 116 -13.40 -17.09 9.53
N ARG A 117 -14.08 -16.85 8.41
CA ARG A 117 -13.62 -15.94 7.35
C ARG A 117 -14.64 -14.84 7.02
N GLY A 118 -15.71 -14.73 7.81
CA GLY A 118 -16.82 -13.84 7.50
C GLY A 118 -17.45 -14.18 6.15
N LYS A 119 -17.84 -13.15 5.39
CA LYS A 119 -18.43 -13.32 4.05
C LYS A 119 -17.37 -13.76 3.04
N GLY A 120 -17.73 -14.72 2.20
CA GLY A 120 -16.91 -15.14 1.05
C GLY A 120 -17.77 -15.40 -0.18
N LEU A 121 -17.16 -15.33 -1.36
CA LEU A 121 -17.80 -15.74 -2.62
C LEU A 121 -17.55 -17.22 -2.88
N TYR A 122 -18.56 -17.92 -3.36
CA TYR A 122 -18.52 -19.35 -3.64
C TYR A 122 -19.14 -19.67 -5.00
N ALA A 123 -18.60 -20.67 -5.68
CA ALA A 123 -19.11 -21.15 -6.94
C ALA A 123 -20.44 -21.88 -6.74
N LYS A 124 -21.46 -21.53 -7.53
CA LYS A 124 -22.74 -22.27 -7.58
C LYS A 124 -22.65 -23.49 -8.50
N SER A 125 -21.81 -23.42 -9.52
CA SER A 125 -21.57 -24.48 -10.51
C SER A 125 -20.06 -24.60 -10.78
N ASN A 126 -19.64 -25.62 -11.51
CA ASN A 126 -18.25 -25.70 -11.99
C ASN A 126 -17.92 -24.52 -12.91
N ILE A 127 -16.69 -24.01 -12.81
CA ILE A 127 -16.15 -22.91 -13.63
C ILE A 127 -14.79 -23.37 -14.17
N ALA A 128 -14.64 -23.38 -15.49
CA ALA A 128 -13.39 -23.78 -16.13
C ALA A 128 -12.34 -22.67 -16.03
N LYS A 129 -11.06 -23.04 -15.96
CA LYS A 129 -9.93 -22.10 -16.06
C LYS A 129 -10.07 -21.18 -17.27
N GLY A 130 -9.73 -19.90 -17.09
CA GLY A 130 -9.80 -18.86 -18.11
C GLY A 130 -11.20 -18.27 -18.32
N THR A 131 -12.24 -18.80 -17.65
CA THR A 131 -13.60 -18.25 -17.76
C THR A 131 -13.67 -16.88 -17.11
N LEU A 132 -14.17 -15.87 -17.84
CA LEU A 132 -14.61 -14.60 -17.25
C LEU A 132 -15.83 -14.88 -16.35
N ILE A 133 -15.67 -14.67 -15.04
CA ILE A 133 -16.72 -14.92 -14.06
C ILE A 133 -17.64 -13.69 -13.98
N TRP A 134 -17.08 -12.48 -13.89
CA TRP A 134 -17.82 -11.22 -13.99
C TRP A 134 -16.92 -10.02 -14.33
N GLU A 135 -17.57 -8.93 -14.76
CA GLU A 135 -16.99 -7.61 -14.88
C GLU A 135 -17.71 -6.67 -13.92
N GLU A 136 -16.99 -5.76 -13.27
CA GLU A 136 -17.55 -4.85 -12.28
C GLU A 136 -16.95 -3.45 -12.38
N LYS A 137 -17.80 -2.43 -12.47
CA LYS A 137 -17.38 -1.03 -12.37
C LYS A 137 -17.22 -0.61 -10.91
N PRO A 138 -16.34 0.37 -10.61
CA PRO A 138 -16.18 0.86 -9.24
C PRO A 138 -17.50 1.38 -8.70
N PHE A 139 -17.90 0.90 -7.53
CA PHE A 139 -19.05 1.44 -6.82
C PHE A 139 -18.72 2.82 -6.23
N PHE A 140 -17.50 2.96 -5.71
CA PHE A 140 -16.86 4.25 -5.48
C PHE A 140 -15.54 4.30 -6.24
N PHE A 141 -15.29 5.41 -6.93
CA PHE A 141 -14.04 5.71 -7.60
C PHE A 141 -13.40 6.94 -6.97
N ILE A 142 -12.16 6.80 -6.50
CA ILE A 142 -11.40 7.90 -5.90
C ILE A 142 -10.28 8.31 -6.87
N PRO A 143 -10.30 9.54 -7.40
CA PRO A 143 -9.21 9.99 -8.26
C PRO A 143 -7.90 10.02 -7.46
N PRO A 144 -6.76 9.59 -8.05
CA PRO A 144 -5.47 9.61 -7.35
C PRO A 144 -5.13 11.02 -6.87
N LEU A 145 -4.77 11.15 -5.60
CA LEU A 145 -4.46 12.44 -4.96
C LEU A 145 -3.33 13.18 -5.70
N ALA A 146 -2.35 12.44 -6.22
CA ALA A 146 -1.25 12.98 -7.02
C ALA A 146 -1.71 13.73 -8.29
N ASN A 147 -2.89 13.38 -8.83
CA ASN A 147 -3.43 13.99 -10.04
C ASN A 147 -4.24 15.26 -9.74
N LEU A 148 -4.54 15.59 -8.48
CA LEU A 148 -5.44 16.71 -8.15
C LEU A 148 -4.93 18.06 -8.65
N LYS A 149 -3.62 18.32 -8.63
CA LYS A 149 -3.06 19.56 -9.19
C LYS A 149 -3.30 19.68 -10.69
N LEU A 150 -3.24 18.57 -11.41
CA LEU A 150 -3.52 18.52 -12.85
C LEU A 150 -5.01 18.65 -13.13
N ILE A 151 -5.86 18.05 -12.29
CA ILE A 151 -7.31 18.20 -12.36
C ILE A 151 -7.70 19.68 -12.18
N LYS A 152 -7.24 20.32 -11.09
CA LYS A 152 -7.54 21.73 -10.78
C LYS A 152 -7.09 22.70 -11.88
N SER A 153 -6.06 22.36 -12.63
CA SER A 153 -5.54 23.17 -13.74
C SER A 153 -6.14 22.81 -15.11
N GLY A 154 -7.14 21.93 -15.16
CA GLY A 154 -7.77 21.50 -16.40
C GLY A 154 -6.83 20.69 -17.32
N LYS A 155 -5.82 20.03 -16.77
CA LYS A 155 -4.88 19.16 -17.51
C LYS A 155 -5.19 17.68 -17.36
N ALA A 156 -6.10 17.33 -16.45
CA ALA A 156 -6.58 15.98 -16.24
C ALA A 156 -8.10 15.99 -16.02
N CYS A 157 -8.76 14.89 -16.38
CA CYS A 157 -10.20 14.75 -16.19
C CYS A 157 -10.57 14.80 -14.71
N THR A 158 -11.56 15.62 -14.37
CA THR A 158 -12.07 15.75 -13.00
C THR A 158 -12.57 14.45 -12.39
N TYR A 159 -13.21 13.60 -13.18
CA TYR A 159 -13.69 12.31 -12.68
C TYR A 159 -12.58 11.27 -12.68
N CYS A 160 -12.09 10.85 -13.85
CA CYS A 160 -11.20 9.69 -13.95
C CYS A 160 -9.71 9.98 -13.75
N GLY A 161 -9.32 11.25 -13.65
CA GLY A 161 -7.92 11.66 -13.50
C GLY A 161 -7.04 11.41 -14.73
N LYS A 162 -7.61 10.96 -15.86
CA LYS A 162 -6.89 10.76 -17.13
C LYS A 162 -6.33 12.10 -17.62
N LEU A 163 -5.05 12.11 -17.99
CA LEU A 163 -4.43 13.29 -18.61
C LEU A 163 -5.17 13.65 -19.89
N LEU A 164 -5.45 14.94 -20.02
CA LEU A 164 -6.10 15.48 -21.19
C LEU A 164 -5.00 15.99 -22.10
N THR A 165 -4.79 15.29 -23.21
CA THR A 165 -4.03 15.83 -24.32
C THR A 165 -4.79 17.04 -24.80
N SER A 166 -4.25 18.25 -24.62
CA SER A 166 -4.75 19.44 -25.30
C SER A 166 -4.75 19.13 -26.79
N ALA A 167 -5.89 18.76 -27.34
CA ALA A 167 -6.12 18.78 -28.76
C ALA A 167 -6.10 20.26 -29.15
N ARG A 168 -4.90 20.81 -29.36
CA ARG A 168 -4.73 22.05 -30.09
C ARG A 168 -5.28 21.76 -31.48
N SER A 169 -6.52 22.14 -31.73
CA SER A 169 -6.97 22.30 -33.10
C SER A 169 -6.03 23.32 -33.76
N SER A 170 -5.68 23.09 -35.01
CA SER A 170 -4.87 24.02 -35.83
C SER A 170 -5.45 25.45 -35.89
N SER A 171 -6.69 25.62 -35.45
CA SER A 171 -7.45 26.86 -35.36
C SER A 171 -7.47 27.53 -33.97
N GLY A 172 -6.74 27.02 -32.97
CA GLY A 172 -6.55 27.69 -31.66
C GLY A 172 -7.77 27.74 -30.73
N VAL A 173 -8.95 27.28 -31.18
CA VAL A 173 -10.17 27.19 -30.36
C VAL A 173 -10.35 25.74 -29.90
N SER A 174 -10.16 25.49 -28.60
CA SER A 174 -10.59 24.25 -27.96
C SER A 174 -12.10 24.32 -27.77
N MET A 175 -12.89 23.72 -28.68
CA MET A 175 -14.32 23.57 -28.44
C MET A 175 -14.52 22.54 -27.33
N LEU A 176 -14.69 23.01 -26.10
CA LEU A 176 -14.87 22.17 -24.91
C LEU A 176 -16.19 21.39 -24.91
N ARG A 177 -17.08 21.59 -25.91
CA ARG A 177 -18.33 20.82 -26.15
C ARG A 177 -19.18 20.59 -24.89
N GLY A 178 -19.17 21.53 -23.94
CA GLY A 178 -19.88 21.39 -22.66
C GLY A 178 -19.28 20.34 -21.72
N LEU A 179 -18.01 19.99 -21.88
CA LEU A 179 -17.23 19.14 -20.98
C LEU A 179 -16.45 19.93 -19.93
N ASP A 180 -16.57 21.24 -19.93
CA ASP A 180 -16.00 22.15 -18.96
C ASP A 180 -16.99 22.47 -17.84
N CYS A 181 -16.43 22.83 -16.69
CA CYS A 181 -17.20 23.41 -15.60
C CYS A 181 -17.36 24.92 -15.82
N THR A 182 -18.54 25.46 -15.51
CA THR A 182 -18.82 26.90 -15.67
C THR A 182 -18.27 27.75 -14.52
N GLY A 183 -17.89 27.12 -13.40
CA GLY A 183 -17.46 27.81 -12.18
C GLY A 183 -15.97 27.69 -11.85
N CYS A 184 -15.23 26.80 -12.51
CA CYS A 184 -13.79 26.62 -12.29
C CYS A 184 -13.09 25.98 -13.50
N PRO A 185 -11.73 25.96 -13.55
CA PRO A 185 -10.96 25.43 -14.67
C PRO A 185 -11.03 23.90 -14.88
N GLU A 186 -11.76 23.18 -14.03
CA GLU A 186 -11.90 21.73 -14.08
C GLU A 186 -12.79 21.27 -15.25
N LEU A 187 -12.49 20.08 -15.78
CA LEU A 187 -13.08 19.62 -17.02
C LEU A 187 -13.03 18.09 -17.16
N TRP A 188 -13.96 17.54 -17.94
CA TRP A 188 -14.18 16.10 -18.10
C TRP A 188 -13.70 15.60 -19.47
N CYS A 189 -13.16 14.37 -19.54
CA CYS A 189 -12.70 13.80 -20.81
C CYS A 189 -13.85 13.34 -21.71
N SER A 190 -15.05 13.15 -21.16
CA SER A 190 -16.22 12.63 -21.86
C SER A 190 -17.51 13.02 -21.16
N MET A 191 -18.63 12.98 -21.90
CA MET A 191 -19.97 13.21 -21.34
C MET A 191 -20.32 12.15 -20.28
N SER A 192 -19.81 10.93 -20.42
CA SER A 192 -19.95 9.88 -19.41
C SER A 192 -19.33 10.30 -18.08
N CYS A 193 -18.07 10.77 -18.10
CA CYS A 193 -17.39 11.28 -16.90
C CYS A 193 -18.12 12.49 -16.29
N LYS A 194 -18.60 13.43 -17.11
CA LYS A 194 -19.38 14.58 -16.64
C LYS A 194 -20.70 14.15 -16.00
N LYS A 195 -21.40 13.17 -16.57
CA LYS A 195 -22.64 12.62 -16.00
C LYS A 195 -22.41 11.91 -14.66
N MET A 196 -21.31 11.17 -14.53
CA MET A 196 -20.98 10.41 -13.32
C MET A 196 -20.59 11.31 -12.14
N ASN A 197 -19.96 12.46 -12.41
CA ASN A 197 -19.33 13.27 -11.36
C ASN A 197 -19.82 14.73 -11.29
N GLY A 198 -20.48 15.25 -12.32
CA GLY A 198 -20.82 16.67 -12.42
C GLY A 198 -21.67 17.19 -11.25
N THR A 199 -22.63 16.40 -10.79
CA THR A 199 -23.45 16.76 -9.61
C THR A 199 -22.61 16.81 -8.34
N LEU A 200 -21.81 15.77 -8.07
CA LEU A 200 -20.96 15.70 -6.90
C LEU A 200 -19.89 16.80 -6.91
N HIS A 201 -19.26 17.04 -8.06
CA HIS A 201 -18.33 18.16 -8.26
C HIS A 201 -19.00 19.50 -7.93
N ALA A 202 -20.22 19.73 -8.42
CA ALA A 202 -20.95 20.95 -8.12
C ALA A 202 -21.22 21.12 -6.63
N SER A 203 -21.69 20.07 -5.95
CA SER A 203 -21.97 20.12 -4.51
C SER A 203 -20.71 20.26 -3.64
N LEU A 204 -19.56 19.78 -4.10
CA LEU A 204 -18.30 19.83 -3.35
C LEU A 204 -17.46 21.08 -3.60
N LYS A 205 -17.56 21.71 -4.77
CA LYS A 205 -16.66 22.80 -5.17
C LYS A 205 -17.35 24.14 -5.42
N HIS A 206 -18.68 24.16 -5.56
CA HIS A 206 -19.42 25.38 -5.90
C HIS A 206 -20.53 25.68 -4.92
N LEU A 207 -20.60 26.94 -4.48
CA LEU A 207 -21.73 27.43 -3.69
C LEU A 207 -22.96 27.59 -4.60
N SER A 208 -23.99 26.79 -4.36
CA SER A 208 -25.26 26.92 -5.07
C SER A 208 -26.11 28.02 -4.43
N LYS A 209 -26.27 29.16 -5.11
CA LYS A 209 -27.19 30.23 -4.67
C LYS A 209 -28.63 29.68 -4.64
N GLY A 210 -29.21 29.55 -3.45
CA GLY A 210 -30.60 29.13 -3.25
C GLY A 210 -30.82 27.66 -2.90
N ARG A 211 -29.77 26.82 -2.84
CA ARG A 211 -29.88 25.43 -2.37
C ARG A 211 -29.26 25.30 -0.98
N LYS A 212 -30.03 24.83 0.01
CA LYS A 212 -29.46 24.37 1.29
C LYS A 212 -28.67 23.08 1.02
N SER A 213 -27.39 23.23 0.69
CA SER A 213 -26.49 22.10 0.52
C SER A 213 -26.23 21.46 1.89
N ALA A 214 -26.29 20.13 1.97
CA ALA A 214 -25.86 19.39 3.15
C ALA A 214 -24.31 19.38 3.28
N LEU A 215 -23.63 19.81 2.22
CA LEU A 215 -22.17 19.87 2.09
C LEU A 215 -21.70 21.31 2.13
N ASN A 216 -20.56 21.56 2.76
CA ASN A 216 -19.86 22.85 2.74
C ASN A 216 -18.70 22.82 1.73
N PRO A 217 -18.82 23.48 0.56
CA PRO A 217 -17.78 23.47 -0.46
C PRO A 217 -16.46 24.11 -0.04
N GLU A 218 -16.51 25.20 0.72
CA GLU A 218 -15.31 25.91 1.20
C GLU A 218 -14.49 25.01 2.13
N ALA A 219 -15.17 24.37 3.09
CA ALA A 219 -14.53 23.41 3.97
C ALA A 219 -13.98 22.18 3.23
N PHE A 220 -14.61 21.78 2.12
CA PHE A 220 -14.09 20.68 1.30
C PHE A 220 -12.79 21.07 0.59
N LEU A 221 -12.71 22.29 0.03
CA LEU A 221 -11.49 22.77 -0.61
C LEU A 221 -10.32 22.84 0.38
N ASP A 222 -10.58 23.31 1.61
CA ASP A 222 -9.60 23.30 2.71
C ASP A 222 -9.15 21.88 3.09
N LEU A 223 -10.08 20.93 3.15
CA LEU A 223 -9.77 19.53 3.44
C LEU A 223 -8.98 18.88 2.29
N GLU A 224 -9.33 19.18 1.04
CA GLU A 224 -8.65 18.68 -0.15
C GLU A 224 -7.19 19.15 -0.18
N GLU A 225 -6.94 20.45 0.10
CA GLU A 225 -5.59 20.99 0.21
C GLU A 225 -4.81 20.35 1.36
N TYR A 226 -5.44 20.17 2.52
CA TYR A 226 -4.84 19.47 3.64
C TYR A 226 -4.45 18.02 3.28
N CYS A 227 -5.34 17.28 2.60
CA CYS A 227 -5.05 15.93 2.14
C CYS A 227 -3.85 15.91 1.18
N ILE A 228 -3.77 16.86 0.25
CA ILE A 228 -2.62 17.00 -0.67
C ILE A 228 -1.33 17.25 0.13
N LYS A 229 -1.36 18.16 1.11
CA LYS A 229 -0.18 18.49 1.92
C LYS A 229 0.31 17.27 2.72
N GLU A 230 -0.61 16.59 3.40
CA GLU A 230 -0.30 15.44 4.27
C GLU A 230 -0.24 14.10 3.51
N GLN A 231 -0.43 14.11 2.19
CA GLN A 231 -0.53 12.90 1.34
C GLN A 231 -1.55 11.86 1.85
N TRP A 232 -2.66 12.33 2.41
CA TRP A 232 -3.61 11.49 3.14
C TRP A 232 -4.76 11.00 2.25
N ASN A 233 -4.48 9.96 1.46
CA ASN A 233 -5.44 9.36 0.53
C ASN A 233 -6.72 8.86 1.21
N ALA A 234 -6.63 8.28 2.40
CA ALA A 234 -7.78 7.70 3.11
C ALA A 234 -8.81 8.77 3.50
N LEU A 235 -8.36 9.90 4.04
CA LEU A 235 -9.24 11.02 4.42
C LEU A 235 -9.92 11.60 3.18
N PHE A 236 -9.17 11.80 2.10
CA PHE A 236 -9.72 12.27 0.83
C PHE A 236 -10.79 11.30 0.29
N ALA A 237 -10.49 10.01 0.30
CA ALA A 237 -11.39 8.96 -0.18
C ALA A 237 -12.71 8.91 0.60
N ILE A 238 -12.66 8.82 1.93
CA ILE A 238 -13.88 8.74 2.74
C ILE A 238 -14.71 10.02 2.64
N THR A 239 -14.08 11.18 2.42
CA THR A 239 -14.79 12.44 2.21
C THR A 239 -15.56 12.40 0.90
N LEU A 240 -14.95 11.94 -0.20
CA LEU A 240 -15.65 11.79 -1.47
C LEU A 240 -16.76 10.73 -1.39
N MET A 241 -16.49 9.57 -0.78
CA MET A 241 -17.50 8.53 -0.58
C MET A 241 -18.68 9.04 0.24
N PHE A 242 -18.43 9.76 1.32
CA PHE A 242 -19.49 10.25 2.20
C PHE A 242 -20.29 11.38 1.55
N ALA A 243 -19.65 12.26 0.78
CA ALA A 243 -20.35 13.25 -0.04
C ALA A 243 -21.26 12.60 -1.08
N ASP A 244 -20.79 11.54 -1.72
CA ASP A 244 -21.56 10.77 -2.68
C ASP A 244 -22.74 10.02 -2.01
N ILE A 245 -22.58 9.58 -0.76
CA ILE A 245 -23.68 9.04 0.06
C ILE A 245 -24.72 10.12 0.40
N VAL A 246 -24.28 11.32 0.76
CA VAL A 246 -25.18 12.44 1.12
C VAL A 246 -26.02 12.89 -0.09
N GLU A 247 -25.45 12.85 -1.29
CA GLU A 247 -26.15 13.15 -2.54
C GLU A 247 -27.02 11.98 -3.05
N ASP A 248 -26.79 10.76 -2.56
CA ASP A 248 -27.55 9.57 -2.97
C ASP A 248 -28.95 9.53 -2.37
N LYS A 249 -29.93 9.96 -3.18
CA LYS A 249 -31.36 9.93 -2.82
C LYS A 249 -31.93 8.53 -2.65
N SER A 250 -31.30 7.49 -3.20
CA SER A 250 -31.79 6.10 -3.08
C SER A 250 -31.46 5.49 -1.71
N GLY A 251 -30.43 6.03 -1.02
CA GLY A 251 -29.87 5.48 0.21
C GLY A 251 -29.17 4.14 0.04
N GLU A 252 -28.96 3.68 -1.20
CA GLU A 252 -28.28 2.43 -1.52
C GLU A 252 -26.81 2.47 -1.12
N LYS A 253 -26.14 3.61 -1.34
CA LYS A 253 -24.71 3.76 -1.03
C LYS A 253 -24.44 3.62 0.46
N LEU A 254 -25.28 4.22 1.31
CA LEU A 254 -25.16 4.08 2.76
C LEU A 254 -25.38 2.64 3.21
N LYS A 255 -26.39 1.95 2.65
CA LYS A 255 -26.67 0.54 2.95
C LYS A 255 -25.48 -0.34 2.59
N TYR A 256 -24.89 -0.13 1.41
CA TYR A 256 -23.71 -0.85 0.99
C TYR A 256 -22.51 -0.60 1.93
N VAL A 257 -22.21 0.66 2.27
CA VAL A 257 -21.10 1.01 3.18
C VAL A 257 -21.30 0.47 4.59
N LYS A 258 -22.54 0.28 5.04
CA LYS A 258 -22.85 -0.42 6.30
C LYS A 258 -22.69 -1.93 6.19
N SER A 259 -22.81 -2.50 4.99
CA SER A 259 -22.69 -3.94 4.74
C SER A 259 -21.26 -4.43 4.51
N MET A 260 -20.35 -3.56 4.02
CA MET A 260 -18.96 -3.94 3.72
C MET A 260 -18.19 -4.38 4.98
N ALA A 261 -16.96 -4.87 4.82
CA ALA A 261 -16.12 -5.16 5.98
C ALA A 261 -15.76 -3.85 6.69
N ARG A 262 -16.05 -3.77 7.99
CA ARG A 262 -15.93 -2.54 8.78
C ARG A 262 -15.08 -2.74 10.02
N VAL A 263 -14.15 -1.83 10.23
CA VAL A 263 -13.23 -1.81 11.37
C VAL A 263 -12.75 -0.39 11.64
N SER A 264 -12.49 -0.06 12.90
CA SER A 264 -11.89 1.22 13.29
C SER A 264 -10.44 1.32 12.82
N GLN A 265 -10.05 2.48 12.31
CA GLN A 265 -8.66 2.78 11.97
C GLN A 265 -7.74 2.68 13.19
N ALA A 266 -8.22 3.00 14.39
CA ALA A 266 -7.44 2.86 15.62
C ALA A 266 -7.11 1.39 15.91
N THR A 267 -8.07 0.48 15.70
CA THR A 267 -7.85 -0.97 15.80
C THR A 267 -6.79 -1.45 14.82
N ARG A 268 -6.86 -1.01 13.57
CA ARG A 268 -5.87 -1.36 12.54
C ARG A 268 -4.47 -0.87 12.91
N TYR A 269 -4.38 0.33 13.46
CA TYR A 269 -3.11 0.92 13.87
C TYR A 269 -2.42 0.13 14.98
N LYS A 270 -3.16 -0.45 15.94
CA LYS A 270 -2.60 -1.35 16.96
C LYS A 270 -1.88 -2.56 16.33
N ALA A 271 -2.38 -3.10 15.23
CA ALA A 271 -1.72 -4.19 14.52
C ALA A 271 -0.50 -3.73 13.73
N LEU A 272 -0.49 -2.52 13.19
CA LEU A 272 0.69 -1.93 12.55
C LEU A 272 1.83 -1.74 13.56
N GLU A 273 1.52 -1.21 14.75
CA GLU A 273 2.48 -1.09 15.86
C GLU A 273 3.00 -2.47 16.30
N SER A 274 2.11 -3.46 16.42
CA SER A 274 2.48 -4.83 16.83
C SER A 274 3.20 -5.63 15.74
N SER A 275 3.14 -5.18 14.48
CA SER A 275 3.71 -5.88 13.31
C SER A 275 4.90 -5.14 12.73
N ALA A 276 5.64 -4.41 13.58
CA ALA A 276 6.76 -3.54 13.21
C ALA A 276 7.45 -3.96 11.91
N GLY A 277 7.39 -3.05 10.94
CA GLY A 277 7.84 -3.32 9.58
C GLY A 277 6.73 -3.64 8.59
N SER A 278 5.58 -2.97 8.65
CA SER A 278 4.89 -2.65 7.39
C SER A 278 5.83 -1.72 6.63
N PHE A 279 6.53 -2.28 5.65
CA PHE A 279 7.61 -1.65 4.89
C PHE A 279 7.14 -0.58 3.91
N ASP A 280 5.87 -0.16 4.02
CA ASP A 280 5.11 0.43 2.94
C ASP A 280 4.70 1.90 3.17
N SER A 281 4.80 2.43 4.38
CA SER A 281 4.54 3.86 4.60
C SER A 281 5.81 4.68 4.37
N LEU A 282 5.72 5.63 3.44
CA LEU A 282 6.70 6.71 3.22
C LEU A 282 6.98 7.54 4.48
N THR A 283 6.18 7.38 5.54
CA THR A 283 6.41 7.93 6.87
C THR A 283 7.11 6.88 7.72
N GLY A 284 8.40 7.11 7.98
CA GLY A 284 9.29 6.18 8.68
C GLY A 284 8.67 5.57 9.94
N GLY A 285 8.76 4.23 10.00
CA GLY A 285 8.62 3.42 11.22
C GLY A 285 7.34 3.64 12.03
N ALA A 286 6.40 2.70 11.95
CA ALA A 286 5.24 2.54 12.83
C ALA A 286 5.57 2.42 14.35
N LEU A 287 6.81 2.67 14.75
CA LEU A 287 7.34 2.37 16.06
C LEU A 287 7.16 3.51 17.08
N PHE A 288 6.93 4.76 16.67
CA PHE A 288 7.04 5.88 17.61
C PHE A 288 6.20 7.12 17.30
N VAL A 289 4.90 7.03 16.98
CA VAL A 289 4.05 8.22 17.13
C VAL A 289 2.54 7.99 17.25
N LYS A 290 2.13 7.20 18.24
CA LYS A 290 0.70 7.04 18.57
C LYS A 290 0.01 8.38 18.81
N GLU A 291 0.62 9.27 19.58
CA GLU A 291 0.05 10.57 19.91
C GLU A 291 -0.05 11.51 18.69
N GLN A 292 0.99 11.58 17.85
CA GLN A 292 0.87 12.37 16.60
C GLN A 292 -0.15 11.76 15.65
N GLN A 293 -0.24 10.43 15.58
CA GLN A 293 -1.23 9.77 14.73
C GLN A 293 -2.67 10.04 15.19
N GLU A 294 -2.93 10.01 16.50
CA GLU A 294 -4.22 10.38 17.08
C GLU A 294 -4.54 11.86 16.86
N ASN A 295 -3.55 12.75 17.00
CA ASN A 295 -3.72 14.18 16.71
C ASN A 295 -4.05 14.43 15.24
N LEU A 296 -3.38 13.72 14.31
CA LEU A 296 -3.68 13.74 12.90
C LEU A 296 -5.13 13.30 12.63
N TRP A 297 -5.60 12.23 13.27
CA TRP A 297 -7.00 11.78 13.17
C TRP A 297 -8.00 12.80 13.70
N LYS A 298 -7.73 13.44 14.83
CA LYS A 298 -8.58 14.49 15.40
C LYS A 298 -8.63 15.72 14.49
N GLU A 299 -7.51 16.13 13.92
CA GLU A 299 -7.48 17.25 12.95
C GLU A 299 -8.26 16.90 11.68
N GLY A 300 -8.04 15.70 11.14
CA GLY A 300 -8.80 15.19 9.99
C GLY A 300 -10.30 15.15 10.26
N PHE A 301 -10.72 14.70 11.45
CA PHE A 301 -12.13 14.69 11.86
C PHE A 301 -12.71 16.10 11.99
N SER A 302 -11.95 17.05 12.53
CA SER A 302 -12.36 18.45 12.62
C SER A 302 -12.63 19.05 11.23
N LYS A 303 -11.74 18.79 10.25
CA LYS A 303 -11.94 19.22 8.87
C LYS A 303 -13.13 18.50 8.21
N PHE A 304 -13.23 17.17 8.37
CA PHE A 304 -14.35 16.38 7.86
C PHE A 304 -15.70 16.89 8.39
N SER A 305 -15.76 17.20 9.69
CA SER A 305 -16.96 17.71 10.35
C SER A 305 -17.44 19.05 9.77
N LYS A 306 -16.51 19.90 9.32
CA LYS A 306 -16.83 21.18 8.66
C LYS A 306 -17.41 20.97 7.26
N VAL A 307 -17.00 19.91 6.56
CA VAL A 307 -17.58 19.53 5.25
C VAL A 307 -19.02 19.02 5.43
N PHE A 308 -19.27 18.26 6.50
CA PHE A 308 -20.57 17.60 6.77
C PHE A 308 -21.20 18.06 8.10
N PRO A 309 -21.50 19.36 8.28
CA PRO A 309 -21.93 19.90 9.58
C PRO A 309 -23.25 19.28 10.07
N LYS A 310 -24.15 18.91 9.16
CA LYS A 310 -25.42 18.26 9.52
C LYS A 310 -25.20 16.86 10.09
N ALA A 311 -24.42 16.03 9.37
CA ALA A 311 -24.18 14.64 9.76
C ALA A 311 -23.40 14.51 11.08
N THR A 312 -22.62 15.53 11.44
CA THR A 312 -21.89 15.56 12.72
C THR A 312 -22.73 16.13 13.85
N SER A 313 -23.53 17.16 13.60
CA SER A 313 -24.41 17.74 14.61
C SER A 313 -25.60 16.85 15.00
N ASP A 314 -26.11 16.04 14.07
CA ASP A 314 -27.20 15.08 14.34
C ASP A 314 -26.70 13.70 14.85
N GLY A 315 -25.38 13.54 15.00
CA GLY A 315 -24.75 12.31 15.48
C GLY A 315 -24.71 11.17 14.47
N THR A 316 -25.06 11.40 13.19
CA THR A 316 -24.93 10.39 12.13
C THR A 316 -23.49 9.91 11.96
N VAL A 317 -22.52 10.83 12.11
CA VAL A 317 -21.09 10.53 12.10
C VAL A 317 -20.42 11.18 13.29
N ASP A 318 -20.15 10.38 14.32
CA ASP A 318 -19.27 10.75 15.42
C ASP A 318 -17.80 10.39 15.09
N TYR A 319 -16.90 10.67 16.04
CA TYR A 319 -15.48 10.37 15.86
C TYR A 319 -15.19 8.87 15.66
N ASN A 320 -15.96 7.99 16.31
CA ASN A 320 -15.79 6.54 16.20
C ASN A 320 -16.23 6.02 14.84
N GLU A 321 -17.35 6.53 14.32
CA GLU A 321 -17.84 6.22 12.98
C GLU A 321 -16.86 6.77 11.93
N TYR A 322 -16.32 7.97 12.11
CA TYR A 322 -15.26 8.52 11.24
C TYR A 322 -14.03 7.61 11.18
N LEU A 323 -13.51 7.16 12.34
CA LEU A 323 -12.40 6.20 12.37
C LEU A 323 -12.79 4.86 11.73
N THR A 324 -14.05 4.43 11.87
CA THR A 324 -14.58 3.23 11.22
C THR A 324 -14.62 3.40 9.72
N LEU A 325 -15.05 4.56 9.19
CA LEU A 325 -15.03 4.85 7.75
C LEU A 325 -13.60 4.79 7.19
N LEU A 326 -12.62 5.41 7.88
CA LEU A 326 -11.20 5.34 7.50
C LEU A 326 -10.71 3.89 7.46
N GLY A 327 -10.93 3.15 8.55
CA GLY A 327 -10.47 1.77 8.68
C GLY A 327 -11.11 0.85 7.66
N SER A 328 -12.41 1.02 7.41
CA SER A 328 -13.16 0.27 6.42
C SER A 328 -12.67 0.57 4.99
N TYR A 329 -12.41 1.84 4.66
CA TYR A 329 -11.85 2.18 3.35
C TYR A 329 -10.53 1.45 3.11
N ASN A 330 -9.53 1.56 4.00
CA ASN A 330 -8.24 0.92 3.68
C ASN A 330 -8.22 -0.62 3.76
N ILE A 331 -9.29 -1.31 4.18
CA ILE A 331 -9.37 -2.79 4.06
C ILE A 331 -10.17 -3.26 2.84
N ASN A 332 -11.05 -2.41 2.29
CA ASN A 332 -11.88 -2.75 1.12
C ASN A 332 -11.38 -2.11 -0.18
N ASN A 333 -10.56 -1.05 -0.11
CA ASN A 333 -10.07 -0.39 -1.32
C ASN A 333 -9.18 -1.34 -2.16
N LEU A 334 -9.41 -1.36 -3.46
CA LEU A 334 -8.57 -1.97 -4.48
C LEU A 334 -8.22 -0.87 -5.48
N ASP A 335 -6.96 -0.43 -5.46
CA ASP A 335 -6.42 0.56 -6.40
C ASP A 335 -7.28 1.84 -6.50
N SER A 336 -7.54 2.46 -5.35
CA SER A 336 -8.39 3.66 -5.20
C SER A 336 -9.86 3.47 -5.60
N CYS A 337 -10.32 2.24 -5.74
CA CYS A 337 -11.70 1.89 -6.02
C CYS A 337 -12.29 1.02 -4.90
N VAL A 338 -13.61 1.09 -4.72
CA VAL A 338 -14.36 0.15 -3.87
C VAL A 338 -15.39 -0.54 -4.75
N PHE A 339 -15.41 -1.88 -4.70
CA PHE A 339 -16.24 -2.73 -5.54
C PHE A 339 -17.23 -3.52 -4.69
N ARG A 340 -18.48 -3.61 -5.14
CA ARG A 340 -19.59 -4.19 -4.38
C ARG A 340 -19.47 -5.70 -4.24
N ILE A 341 -19.09 -6.39 -5.31
CA ILE A 341 -18.95 -7.84 -5.37
C ILE A 341 -17.51 -8.24 -5.00
N GLN A 342 -16.51 -7.63 -5.65
CA GLN A 342 -15.11 -8.01 -5.44
C GLN A 342 -14.63 -7.91 -3.99
N SER A 343 -15.13 -6.97 -3.18
CA SER A 343 -14.76 -6.87 -1.75
C SER A 343 -15.15 -8.10 -0.92
N HIS A 344 -15.91 -9.06 -1.47
CA HIS A 344 -16.23 -10.34 -0.84
C HIS A 344 -15.23 -11.47 -1.18
N LEU A 345 -14.25 -11.24 -2.05
CA LEU A 345 -13.20 -12.22 -2.34
C LEU A 345 -12.23 -12.31 -1.17
N ASN A 346 -12.19 -13.48 -0.52
CA ASN A 346 -11.25 -13.75 0.56
C ASN A 346 -9.84 -14.05 0.06
N HIS A 347 -8.85 -13.84 0.94
CA HIS A 347 -7.44 -14.09 0.63
C HIS A 347 -7.04 -15.57 0.65
N THR A 348 -6.23 -16.01 -0.31
CA THR A 348 -5.35 -17.18 -0.10
C THR A 348 -4.03 -16.94 -0.83
N CYS A 349 -2.93 -17.48 -0.32
CA CYS A 349 -1.62 -17.30 -0.97
C CYS A 349 -1.50 -18.10 -2.30
N ASN A 350 -2.46 -18.99 -2.59
CA ASN A 350 -2.56 -19.73 -3.84
C ASN A 350 -3.98 -19.61 -4.41
N PRO A 351 -4.34 -18.44 -4.98
CA PRO A 351 -5.73 -18.13 -5.37
C PRO A 351 -6.24 -18.98 -6.52
N ASN A 352 -7.56 -18.98 -6.69
CA ASN A 352 -8.25 -19.65 -7.81
C ASN A 352 -8.98 -18.66 -8.73
N VAL A 353 -9.04 -17.37 -8.38
CA VAL A 353 -9.44 -16.30 -9.30
C VAL A 353 -8.31 -15.31 -9.53
N ASP A 354 -8.31 -14.71 -10.72
CA ASP A 354 -7.46 -13.59 -11.08
C ASP A 354 -8.32 -12.32 -11.24
N VAL A 355 -7.84 -11.20 -10.73
CA VAL A 355 -8.57 -9.91 -10.75
C VAL A 355 -7.75 -8.94 -11.58
N GLU A 356 -8.15 -8.79 -12.84
CA GLU A 356 -7.52 -7.84 -13.75
C GLU A 356 -8.08 -6.45 -13.50
N THR A 357 -7.20 -5.53 -13.10
CA THR A 357 -7.48 -4.09 -13.06
C THR A 357 -6.97 -3.45 -14.35
N SER A 358 -7.60 -2.38 -14.80
CA SER A 358 -7.10 -1.56 -15.91
C SER A 358 -6.16 -0.47 -15.35
N PRO A 359 -4.81 -0.60 -15.44
CA PRO A 359 -3.90 0.32 -14.74
C PRO A 359 -4.02 1.76 -15.25
N ASN A 360 -4.26 1.90 -16.56
CA ASN A 360 -4.42 3.19 -17.23
C ASN A 360 -5.86 3.73 -17.20
N SER A 361 -6.81 2.94 -16.69
CA SER A 361 -8.24 3.23 -16.79
C SER A 361 -9.02 2.62 -15.61
N ARG A 362 -8.58 2.88 -14.37
CA ARG A 362 -9.19 2.35 -13.14
C ARG A 362 -10.71 2.54 -13.05
N TYR A 363 -11.24 3.60 -13.64
CA TYR A 363 -12.68 3.90 -13.67
C TYR A 363 -13.49 2.95 -14.59
N GLU A 364 -12.83 2.22 -15.50
CA GLU A 364 -13.46 1.17 -16.31
C GLU A 364 -13.80 -0.06 -15.49
N GLY A 365 -13.14 -0.23 -14.33
CA GLY A 365 -13.43 -1.30 -13.39
C GLY A 365 -12.47 -2.47 -13.48
N ILE A 366 -12.99 -3.65 -13.16
CA ILE A 366 -12.25 -4.90 -13.05
C ILE A 366 -12.92 -6.03 -13.83
N LYS A 367 -12.11 -7.00 -14.22
CA LYS A 367 -12.57 -8.29 -14.75
C LYS A 367 -12.03 -9.40 -13.86
N VAL A 368 -12.89 -10.35 -13.51
CA VAL A 368 -12.50 -11.47 -12.66
C VAL A 368 -12.58 -12.77 -13.42
N PHE A 369 -11.44 -13.43 -13.58
CA PHE A 369 -11.29 -14.67 -14.32
C PHE A 369 -11.01 -15.85 -13.38
N ALA A 370 -11.40 -17.05 -13.79
CA ALA A 370 -10.97 -18.27 -13.11
C ALA A 370 -9.50 -18.55 -13.46
N ALA A 371 -8.59 -18.47 -12.48
CA ALA A 371 -7.18 -18.77 -12.67
C ALA A 371 -6.91 -20.29 -12.80
N LYS A 372 -7.86 -21.12 -12.32
CA LYS A 372 -7.84 -22.58 -12.30
C LYS A 372 -9.28 -23.10 -12.48
N ASP A 373 -9.44 -24.40 -12.67
CA ASP A 373 -10.77 -25.02 -12.60
C ASP A 373 -11.31 -24.92 -11.16
N ILE A 374 -12.55 -24.44 -11.02
CA ILE A 374 -13.22 -24.21 -9.74
C ILE A 374 -14.44 -25.12 -9.67
N LYS A 375 -14.55 -25.94 -8.62
CA LYS A 375 -15.68 -26.85 -8.45
C LYS A 375 -16.89 -26.14 -7.84
N ALA A 376 -18.09 -26.62 -8.12
CA ALA A 376 -19.30 -26.16 -7.42
C ALA A 376 -19.12 -26.29 -5.90
N GLY A 377 -19.43 -25.23 -5.17
CA GLY A 377 -19.24 -25.14 -3.72
C GLY A 377 -17.84 -24.72 -3.26
N GLU A 378 -16.87 -24.54 -4.15
CA GLU A 378 -15.54 -24.03 -3.81
C GLU A 378 -15.57 -22.51 -3.57
N GLU A 379 -14.77 -22.03 -2.62
CA GLU A 379 -14.62 -20.59 -2.33
C GLU A 379 -13.78 -19.92 -3.43
N LEU A 380 -14.30 -18.83 -4.01
CA LEU A 380 -13.54 -17.96 -4.90
C LEU A 380 -12.64 -17.07 -4.03
N SER A 381 -11.34 -17.08 -4.35
CA SER A 381 -10.34 -16.42 -3.54
C SER A 381 -9.25 -15.77 -4.39
N THR A 382 -8.82 -14.58 -3.97
CA THR A 382 -7.74 -13.80 -4.57
C THR A 382 -6.55 -13.73 -3.61
N THR A 383 -5.43 -13.15 -4.03
CA THR A 383 -4.31 -12.83 -3.14
C THR A 383 -4.29 -11.34 -2.83
N TYR A 384 -4.02 -10.98 -1.57
CA TYR A 384 -3.96 -9.59 -1.10
C TYR A 384 -2.51 -9.09 -1.01
N VAL A 385 -1.58 -10.02 -1.06
CA VAL A 385 -0.14 -9.82 -0.90
C VAL A 385 0.57 -10.53 -2.03
N ASN A 386 1.83 -10.18 -2.27
CA ASN A 386 2.62 -10.84 -3.29
C ASN A 386 2.86 -12.31 -2.90
N PRO A 387 2.41 -13.30 -3.71
CA PRO A 387 2.59 -14.72 -3.40
C PRO A 387 4.06 -15.16 -3.40
N ASN A 388 4.96 -14.38 -4.01
CA ASN A 388 6.40 -14.64 -4.07
C ASN A 388 7.15 -14.19 -2.80
N HIS A 389 6.53 -13.38 -1.94
CA HIS A 389 7.12 -13.05 -0.63
C HIS A 389 7.24 -14.29 0.24
N THR A 390 8.17 -14.27 1.20
CA THR A 390 8.31 -15.36 2.17
C THR A 390 7.03 -15.53 3.00
N VAL A 391 6.81 -16.70 3.58
CA VAL A 391 5.61 -16.94 4.41
C VAL A 391 5.51 -15.95 5.60
N LEU A 392 6.64 -15.54 6.17
CA LEU A 392 6.69 -14.57 7.26
C LEU A 392 6.29 -13.17 6.77
N GLN A 393 6.83 -12.71 5.64
CA GLN A 393 6.45 -11.45 5.01
C GLN A 393 4.96 -11.40 4.69
N ARG A 394 4.42 -12.43 4.02
CA ARG A 394 2.98 -12.52 3.71
C ARG A 394 2.13 -12.48 4.98
N GLN A 395 2.49 -13.23 6.02
CA GLN A 395 1.74 -13.23 7.28
C GLN A 395 1.82 -11.87 8.00
N ARG A 396 2.95 -11.19 7.95
CA ARG A 396 3.14 -9.85 8.52
C ARG A 396 2.29 -8.81 7.79
N GLU A 397 2.35 -8.77 6.46
CA GLU A 397 1.53 -7.88 5.63
C GLU A 397 0.03 -8.10 5.86
N LEU A 398 -0.41 -9.37 5.86
CA LEU A 398 -1.81 -9.71 6.09
C LEU A 398 -2.29 -9.28 7.48
N ARG A 399 -1.44 -9.41 8.50
CA ARG A 399 -1.77 -8.98 9.85
C ARG A 399 -1.83 -7.47 9.98
N ALA A 400 -0.85 -6.76 9.43
CA ALA A 400 -0.80 -5.30 9.45
C ALA A 400 -2.00 -4.69 8.71
N ASN A 401 -2.26 -5.16 7.49
CA ASN A 401 -3.19 -4.49 6.58
C ASN A 401 -4.63 -5.00 6.68
N TRP A 402 -4.84 -6.29 6.99
CA TRP A 402 -6.16 -6.94 7.09
C TRP A 402 -6.43 -7.64 8.44
N GLY A 403 -5.48 -7.64 9.37
CA GLY A 403 -5.74 -8.06 10.74
C GLY A 403 -5.81 -9.57 10.98
N PHE A 404 -5.35 -10.41 10.05
CA PHE A 404 -5.34 -11.86 10.22
C PHE A 404 -4.01 -12.50 9.82
N THR A 405 -3.74 -13.69 10.35
CA THR A 405 -2.59 -14.52 9.97
C THR A 405 -3.06 -15.65 9.06
N CYS A 406 -2.54 -15.71 7.84
CA CYS A 406 -2.92 -16.74 6.87
C CYS A 406 -2.34 -18.13 7.24
N SER A 407 -3.20 -19.14 7.18
CA SER A 407 -2.89 -20.56 7.44
C SER A 407 -3.27 -21.49 6.28
N CYS A 408 -3.30 -20.96 5.04
CA CYS A 408 -3.58 -21.74 3.84
C CYS A 408 -2.52 -22.84 3.59
N ASN A 409 -2.81 -23.78 2.68
CA ASN A 409 -1.90 -24.90 2.39
C ASN A 409 -0.52 -24.44 1.94
N LYS A 410 -0.42 -23.41 1.08
CA LYS A 410 0.87 -22.81 0.69
C LYS A 410 1.66 -22.30 1.89
N CYS A 411 1.03 -21.61 2.85
CA CYS A 411 1.74 -21.18 4.06
C CYS A 411 2.25 -22.36 4.89
N LYS A 412 1.44 -23.43 5.04
CA LYS A 412 1.85 -24.64 5.78
C LYS A 412 3.03 -25.34 5.10
N GLU A 413 3.02 -25.42 3.77
CA GLU A 413 4.09 -26.03 2.98
C GLU A 413 5.38 -25.19 3.02
N ASP A 414 5.28 -23.88 2.84
CA ASP A 414 6.41 -22.95 2.90
C ASP A 414 7.09 -22.98 4.28
N LEU A 415 6.31 -23.01 5.38
CA LEU A 415 6.84 -23.14 6.74
C LEU A 415 7.58 -24.47 6.93
N LYS A 416 7.01 -25.59 6.48
CA LYS A 416 7.67 -26.91 6.51
C LYS A 416 8.99 -26.90 5.73
N ALA A 417 9.01 -26.25 4.56
CA ALA A 417 10.21 -26.13 3.75
C ALA A 417 11.30 -25.29 4.43
N GLN A 418 10.92 -24.19 5.11
CA GLN A 418 11.85 -23.37 5.88
C GLN A 418 12.48 -24.15 7.06
N HIS A 419 11.69 -24.89 7.83
CA HIS A 419 12.22 -25.72 8.92
C HIS A 419 13.24 -26.75 8.44
N ARG A 420 12.97 -27.42 7.31
CA ARG A 420 13.92 -28.39 6.71
C ARG A 420 15.25 -27.74 6.34
N ARG A 421 15.23 -26.53 5.77
CA ARG A 421 16.45 -25.79 5.40
C ARG A 421 17.28 -25.44 6.65
N GLN A 422 16.63 -24.97 7.71
CA GLN A 422 17.30 -24.64 8.97
C GLN A 422 17.96 -25.87 9.63
N SER A 423 17.33 -27.04 9.58
CA SER A 423 17.93 -28.28 10.07
C SER A 423 19.12 -28.76 9.23
N SER A 424 19.10 -28.57 7.91
CA SER A 424 20.19 -29.01 7.02
C SER A 424 21.45 -28.12 7.09
N THR A 425 21.30 -26.84 7.43
CA THR A 425 22.46 -25.94 7.62
C THR A 425 23.24 -26.22 8.91
N ALA A 426 22.66 -26.94 9.87
CA ALA A 426 23.34 -27.33 11.10
C ALA A 426 24.27 -28.54 10.93
N SER A 427 24.14 -29.30 9.82
CA SER A 427 24.86 -30.57 9.62
C SER A 427 25.80 -30.62 8.40
N GLY A 428 25.91 -29.58 7.57
CA GLY A 428 26.75 -29.64 6.35
C GLY A 428 27.22 -28.31 5.75
N GLY A 429 27.15 -27.20 6.49
CA GLY A 429 27.45 -25.86 5.95
C GLY A 429 28.92 -25.53 5.68
N SER A 430 29.86 -26.41 6.08
CA SER A 430 31.31 -26.21 5.94
C SER A 430 31.79 -26.49 4.51
N GLU A 431 31.38 -27.62 3.93
CA GLU A 431 31.91 -28.10 2.64
C GLU A 431 31.44 -27.24 1.46
N LYS A 432 30.14 -26.90 1.38
CA LYS A 432 29.62 -26.08 0.26
C LYS A 432 30.16 -24.64 0.21
N LYS A 433 30.56 -24.07 1.35
CA LYS A 433 31.19 -22.73 1.38
C LYS A 433 32.65 -22.77 0.94
N ALA A 434 33.33 -23.89 1.18
CA ALA A 434 34.69 -24.11 0.69
C ALA A 434 34.70 -24.26 -0.83
N ASP A 435 33.75 -25.00 -1.41
CA ASP A 435 33.66 -25.20 -2.86
C ASP A 435 33.32 -23.92 -3.63
N ILE A 436 32.41 -23.08 -3.12
CA ILE A 436 32.08 -21.79 -3.76
C ILE A 436 33.24 -20.80 -3.67
N ARG A 437 33.97 -20.77 -2.54
CA ARG A 437 35.19 -19.96 -2.41
C ARG A 437 36.31 -20.45 -3.32
N LYS A 438 36.43 -21.76 -3.49
CA LYS A 438 37.41 -22.37 -4.38
C LYS A 438 37.12 -21.99 -5.83
N MET A 439 35.87 -22.14 -6.29
CA MET A 439 35.48 -21.68 -7.63
C MET A 439 35.72 -20.18 -7.83
N LEU A 440 35.34 -19.32 -6.86
CA LEU A 440 35.55 -17.87 -6.99
C LEU A 440 37.03 -17.48 -7.02
N ASN A 441 37.90 -18.21 -6.33
CA ASN A 441 39.34 -17.99 -6.38
C ASN A 441 39.94 -18.51 -7.68
N GLU A 442 39.52 -19.67 -8.17
CA GLU A 442 39.93 -20.23 -9.46
C GLU A 442 39.55 -19.27 -10.61
N THR A 443 38.32 -18.74 -10.60
CA THR A 443 37.89 -17.72 -11.59
C THR A 443 38.67 -16.40 -11.45
N ARG A 444 39.17 -16.06 -10.25
CA ARG A 444 39.98 -14.85 -10.04
C ARG A 444 41.43 -15.03 -10.50
N GLU A 445 41.96 -16.25 -10.43
CA GLU A 445 43.27 -16.62 -10.96
C GLU A 445 43.24 -16.72 -12.49
N GLU A 446 42.13 -17.18 -13.09
CA GLU A 446 41.94 -17.22 -14.55
C GLU A 446 41.80 -15.83 -15.20
N LEU A 447 41.51 -14.78 -14.42
CA LEU A 447 41.33 -13.40 -14.89
C LEU A 447 42.57 -12.50 -14.67
N ASP A 448 43.72 -13.07 -14.33
CA ASP A 448 45.04 -12.41 -14.20
C ASP A 448 45.03 -11.07 -13.40
N GLY A 449 44.11 -10.94 -12.45
CA GLY A 449 43.99 -9.76 -11.60
C GLY A 449 43.42 -8.50 -12.26
N GLU A 450 42.94 -8.55 -13.50
CA GLU A 450 42.25 -7.40 -14.09
C GLU A 450 40.81 -7.29 -13.55
N SER A 451 40.55 -6.20 -12.83
CA SER A 451 39.20 -5.84 -12.41
C SER A 451 38.34 -5.53 -13.62
N ILE A 452 37.19 -6.21 -13.75
CA ILE A 452 36.17 -5.85 -14.73
C ILE A 452 35.62 -4.48 -14.34
N GLU A 453 36.14 -3.41 -14.94
CA GLU A 453 35.46 -2.12 -14.96
C GLU A 453 34.21 -2.25 -15.83
N LEU A 454 33.06 -2.36 -15.17
CA LEU A 454 31.77 -2.16 -15.84
C LEU A 454 31.68 -0.67 -16.18
N GLU A 455 31.97 -0.32 -17.43
CA GLU A 455 31.73 1.03 -17.94
C GLU A 455 30.26 1.42 -17.71
N ILE A 456 30.08 2.53 -17.00
CA ILE A 456 28.78 3.18 -16.83
C ILE A 456 28.47 3.89 -18.16
N PRO A 457 27.38 3.55 -18.87
CA PRO A 457 27.04 4.23 -20.12
C PRO A 457 26.83 5.74 -19.88
N ASN A 458 27.51 6.57 -20.66
CA ASN A 458 27.49 8.05 -20.58
C ASN A 458 26.18 8.70 -21.08
N ASP A 459 25.15 7.92 -21.43
CA ASP A 459 23.87 8.48 -21.89
C ASP A 459 22.92 8.74 -20.70
N HIS A 460 23.08 9.91 -20.10
CA HIS A 460 22.12 10.49 -19.17
C HIS A 460 20.97 11.16 -19.93
N SER A 461 20.04 10.37 -20.48
CA SER A 461 18.67 10.88 -20.64
C SER A 461 18.07 11.00 -19.24
N GLY A 462 17.84 12.22 -18.76
CA GLY A 462 17.51 12.58 -17.37
C GLY A 462 16.21 12.02 -16.77
N GLU A 463 15.92 10.73 -16.94
CA GLU A 463 14.85 10.02 -16.25
C GLU A 463 15.39 9.31 -15.00
N ARG A 464 14.81 9.67 -13.84
CA ARG A 464 14.98 8.93 -12.58
C ARG A 464 14.54 7.47 -12.78
N ARG A 465 15.43 6.51 -12.50
CA ARG A 465 15.03 5.12 -12.27
C ARG A 465 14.01 5.05 -11.15
N LYS A 466 12.83 4.52 -11.46
CA LYS A 466 11.74 4.30 -10.52
C LYS A 466 12.11 3.18 -9.55
N SER A 467 11.65 3.34 -8.31
CA SER A 467 11.70 2.32 -7.26
C SER A 467 11.12 0.99 -7.78
N VAL A 468 11.65 -0.13 -7.30
CA VAL A 468 11.23 -1.51 -7.63
C VAL A 468 9.85 -1.80 -7.02
N ARG A 469 8.85 -1.11 -7.54
CA ARG A 469 7.44 -1.44 -7.45
C ARG A 469 6.92 -1.31 -8.87
N PHE A 470 6.43 -2.44 -9.38
CA PHE A 470 5.98 -2.64 -10.74
C PHE A 470 7.12 -2.81 -11.76
N ASP A 471 7.65 -4.03 -11.84
CA ASP A 471 8.06 -4.57 -13.13
C ASP A 471 6.84 -5.29 -13.72
N GLU A 472 6.24 -4.71 -14.77
CA GLU A 472 5.04 -5.22 -15.47
C GLU A 472 5.36 -6.31 -16.51
N LYS A 473 6.45 -7.05 -16.34
CA LYS A 473 6.78 -8.21 -17.18
C LYS A 473 7.11 -9.43 -16.32
N VAL A 474 6.06 -10.13 -15.90
CA VAL A 474 6.19 -11.55 -15.57
C VAL A 474 6.09 -12.32 -16.88
N THR A 475 7.22 -12.53 -17.56
CA THR A 475 7.32 -13.62 -18.53
C THR A 475 7.33 -14.93 -17.75
N VAL A 476 6.21 -15.64 -17.79
CA VAL A 476 6.12 -17.02 -17.32
C VAL A 476 6.94 -17.87 -18.29
N SER A 477 8.01 -18.49 -17.80
CA SER A 477 8.68 -19.57 -18.53
C SER A 477 7.67 -20.71 -18.66
N SER A 478 7.42 -21.14 -19.90
CA SER A 478 6.56 -22.25 -20.31
C SER A 478 6.86 -23.56 -19.58
#